data_AF-A0A9D6SRP6-F1
#
_entry.id   AF-A0A9D6SRP6-F1
#
_cell.length_a   1.000
_cell.length_b   1.000
_cell.length_c   1.000
_cell.angle_alpha   90.00
_cell.angle_beta   90.00
_cell.angle_gamma   90.00
#
_symmetry.space_group_name_H-M   'P 1'
#
loop_
_entity.id
_entity.type
_entity.pdbx_description
1 polymer ?
#
loop_
_entity_poly.entity_id
_entity_poly.type
_entity_poly.pdbx_seq_one_letter_code
_entity_poly.pdbx_strand_id
1 'polypeptide(L)'
;MNAPDVLARLAAAGIRLSPLPDGRLWAEPRAALNDDLRQLIRAHKVELLNALESNTLPDPAVECRRQRVLEMLAQRPGTRYAAVTDIEAEPDAVILALAIRGVGTCELRIPREKYDGVLLLDLIERHSGTVH
;
A
#
# COMPACT_ATOMS: atom_id res chain seq x y z
N MET A 1 24.41 13.48 -2.18
CA MET A 1 23.91 12.10 -1.98
C MET A 1 22.55 12.28 -1.34
N ASN A 2 21.48 11.81 -1.99
CA ASN A 2 20.12 12.14 -1.60
C ASN A 2 19.56 11.07 -0.65
N ALA A 3 18.50 11.38 0.11
CA ALA A 3 17.82 10.41 0.99
C ALA A 3 17.57 9.00 0.39
N PRO A 4 17.10 8.82 -0.87
CA PRO A 4 16.94 7.49 -1.45
C PRO A 4 18.26 6.73 -1.62
N ASP A 5 19.37 7.42 -1.95
CA ASP A 5 20.69 6.79 -2.07
C ASP A 5 21.20 6.29 -0.71
N VAL A 6 20.91 7.05 0.34
CA VAL A 6 21.25 6.69 1.73
C VAL A 6 20.44 5.47 2.18
N LEU A 7 19.13 5.46 1.91
CA LEU A 7 18.26 4.31 2.22
C LEU A 7 18.72 3.05 1.48
N ALA A 8 19.05 3.17 0.19
CA ALA A 8 19.57 2.06 -0.61
C ALA A 8 20.89 1.51 -0.05
N ARG A 9 21.79 2.39 0.39
CA ARG A 9 23.07 2.00 1.00
C ARG A 9 22.90 1.31 2.36
N LEU A 10 21.96 1.78 3.17
CA LEU A 10 21.61 1.14 4.44
C LEU A 10 20.96 -0.23 4.23
N ALA A 11 20.05 -0.35 3.24
CA ALA A 11 19.44 -1.61 2.86
C ALA A 11 20.49 -2.61 2.32
N ALA A 12 21.45 -2.15 1.52
CA ALA A 12 22.57 -2.97 1.05
C ALA A 12 23.48 -3.46 2.19
N ALA A 13 23.57 -2.69 3.27
CA ALA A 13 24.23 -3.10 4.52
C ALA A 13 23.34 -3.99 5.42
N GLY A 14 22.13 -4.35 4.96
CA GLY A 14 21.16 -5.17 5.70
C GLY A 14 20.44 -4.43 6.83
N ILE A 15 20.48 -3.09 6.85
CA ILE A 15 19.86 -2.26 7.87
C ILE A 15 18.52 -1.73 7.38
N ARG A 16 17.45 -2.07 8.10
CA ARG A 16 16.13 -1.48 7.92
C ARG A 16 16.00 -0.26 8.83
N LEU A 17 15.62 0.87 8.24
CA LEU A 17 15.22 2.07 8.96
C LEU A 17 13.70 2.14 9.11
N SER A 18 13.22 2.56 10.28
CA SER A 18 11.81 2.84 10.52
C SER A 18 11.68 4.13 11.32
N PRO A 19 10.77 5.05 10.92
CA PRO A 19 10.51 6.26 11.69
C PRO A 19 9.74 5.90 12.97
N LEU A 20 10.08 6.57 14.07
CA LEU A 20 9.32 6.51 15.31
C LEU A 20 8.42 7.73 15.46
N PRO A 21 7.29 7.62 16.19
CA PRO A 21 6.37 8.72 16.43
C PRO A 21 6.99 9.94 17.15
N ASP A 22 8.17 9.77 17.74
CA ASP A 22 8.91 10.81 18.45
C ASP A 22 9.92 11.57 17.55
N GLY A 23 9.89 11.35 16.24
CA GLY A 23 10.83 11.96 15.30
C GLY A 23 12.25 11.37 15.38
N ARG A 24 12.38 10.15 15.91
CA ARG A 24 13.62 9.37 15.85
C ARG A 24 13.57 8.33 14.75
N LEU A 25 14.74 7.83 14.37
CA LEU A 25 14.89 6.75 13.40
C LEU A 25 15.40 5.53 14.15
N TRP A 26 14.70 4.41 13.98
CA TRP A 26 15.12 3.10 14.47
C TRP A 26 15.81 2.33 13.36
N ALA A 27 16.95 1.72 13.68
CA ALA A 27 17.77 0.96 12.75
C ALA A 27 17.91 -0.48 13.27
N GLU A 28 17.52 -1.45 12.45
CA GLU A 28 17.61 -2.88 12.77
C GLU A 28 18.30 -3.66 11.63
N PRO A 29 19.26 -4.57 11.92
CA PRO A 29 19.83 -4.89 13.23
C PRO A 29 20.89 -3.88 13.67
N ARG A 30 20.84 -3.47 14.96
CA ARG A 30 21.77 -2.49 15.54
C ARG A 30 23.25 -2.91 15.49
N ALA A 31 23.52 -4.21 15.39
CA ALA A 31 24.87 -4.76 15.26
C ALA A 31 25.54 -4.41 13.91
N ALA A 32 24.77 -4.21 12.85
CA ALA A 32 25.28 -3.82 11.54
C ALA A 32 25.56 -2.30 11.44
N LEU A 33 25.16 -1.52 12.46
CA LEU A 33 25.27 -0.07 12.47
C LEU A 33 26.67 0.39 12.90
N ASN A 34 27.57 0.55 11.93
CA ASN A 34 28.89 1.15 12.14
C ASN A 34 28.82 2.69 12.35
N ASP A 35 29.92 3.31 12.78
CA ASP A 35 29.96 4.74 13.08
C ASP A 35 29.78 5.63 11.85
N ASP A 36 30.28 5.20 10.69
CA ASP A 36 30.09 5.91 9.42
C ASP A 36 28.61 6.01 9.04
N LEU A 37 27.85 4.91 9.17
CA LEU A 37 26.42 4.87 8.92
C LEU A 37 25.65 5.71 9.95
N ARG A 38 26.09 5.76 11.22
CA ARG A 38 25.49 6.66 12.22
C ARG A 38 25.69 8.13 11.86
N GLN A 39 26.90 8.49 11.43
CA GLN A 39 27.21 9.86 11.03
C GLN A 39 26.40 10.26 9.79
N LEU A 40 26.24 9.33 8.84
CA LEU A 40 25.49 9.51 7.63
C LEU A 40 23.96 9.65 7.90
N ILE A 41 23.40 8.84 8.81
CA ILE A 41 22.00 9.01 9.27
C ILE A 41 21.82 10.35 10.00
N ARG A 42 22.78 10.81 10.81
CA ARG A 42 22.69 12.10 11.49
C ARG A 42 22.78 13.28 10.51
N ALA A 43 23.65 13.20 9.52
CA ALA A 43 23.82 14.24 8.51
C ALA A 43 22.56 14.43 7.64
N HIS A 44 21.86 13.33 7.32
CA HIS A 44 20.66 13.35 6.49
C HIS A 44 19.36 13.06 7.26
N LYS A 45 19.35 13.26 8.60
CA LYS A 45 18.23 12.83 9.47
C LYS A 45 16.87 13.37 9.00
N VAL A 46 16.82 14.67 8.69
CA VAL A 46 15.58 15.35 8.28
C VAL A 46 15.09 14.83 6.94
N GLU A 47 15.98 14.66 5.98
CA GLU A 47 15.61 14.14 4.65
C GLU A 47 15.17 12.67 4.72
N LEU A 48 15.81 11.86 5.58
CA LEU A 48 15.42 10.47 5.83
C LEU A 48 14.06 10.37 6.50
N LEU A 49 13.78 11.22 7.50
CA LEU A 49 12.45 11.29 8.11
C LEU A 49 11.41 11.69 7.07
N ASN A 50 11.65 12.73 6.28
CA ASN A 50 10.71 13.15 5.23
C ASN A 50 10.49 12.04 4.18
N ALA A 51 11.54 11.34 3.74
CA ALA A 51 11.43 10.26 2.76
C ALA A 51 10.70 9.03 3.32
N LEU A 52 10.86 8.72 4.61
CA LEU A 52 10.15 7.64 5.29
C LEU A 52 8.71 8.03 5.63
N GLU A 53 8.47 9.27 6.06
CA GLU A 53 7.15 9.82 6.35
C GLU A 53 6.28 9.91 5.09
N SER A 54 6.88 10.35 3.97
CA SER A 54 6.22 10.37 2.65
C SER A 54 5.80 8.97 2.18
N ASN A 55 6.47 7.91 2.63
CA ASN A 55 6.09 6.52 2.37
C ASN A 55 5.07 5.95 3.38
N THR A 56 4.81 6.64 4.49
CA THR A 56 3.82 6.22 5.51
C THR A 56 2.48 6.94 5.42
N LEU A 57 2.41 8.05 4.68
CA LEU A 57 1.11 8.61 4.30
C LEU A 57 0.45 7.65 3.31
N PRO A 58 -0.80 7.21 3.55
CA PRO A 58 -1.54 6.47 2.54
C PRO A 58 -1.57 7.31 1.27
N ASP A 59 -1.14 6.74 0.15
CA ASP A 59 -1.29 7.38 -1.15
C ASP A 59 -2.74 7.87 -1.29
N PRO A 60 -2.98 9.16 -1.60
CA PRO A 60 -4.34 9.70 -1.69
C PRO A 60 -5.24 8.89 -2.62
N ALA A 61 -4.69 8.22 -3.64
CA ALA A 61 -5.44 7.33 -4.51
C ALA A 61 -5.91 6.05 -3.78
N VAL A 62 -5.09 5.50 -2.88
CA VAL A 62 -5.45 4.36 -2.02
C VAL A 62 -6.58 4.73 -1.08
N GLU A 63 -6.50 5.89 -0.42
CA GLU A 63 -7.56 6.32 0.49
C GLU A 63 -8.86 6.61 -0.26
N CYS A 64 -8.78 7.21 -1.46
CA CYS A 64 -9.96 7.42 -2.31
C CYS A 64 -10.65 6.10 -2.67
N ARG A 65 -9.90 5.07 -3.07
CA ARG A 65 -10.46 3.74 -3.36
C ARG A 65 -11.06 3.09 -2.13
N ARG A 66 -10.38 3.17 -0.98
CA ARG A 66 -10.90 2.67 0.31
C ARG A 66 -12.23 3.33 0.67
N GLN A 67 -12.32 4.65 0.54
CA GLN A 67 -13.54 5.40 0.85
C GLN A 67 -14.68 5.00 -0.09
N ARG A 68 -14.39 4.83 -1.39
CA ARG A 68 -15.38 4.41 -2.38
C ARG A 68 -15.99 3.03 -2.10
N VAL A 69 -15.18 2.04 -1.72
CA VAL A 69 -15.70 0.70 -1.38
C VAL A 69 -16.50 0.70 -0.08
N LEU A 70 -16.16 1.57 0.88
CA LEU A 70 -16.93 1.74 2.11
C LEU A 70 -18.27 2.42 1.85
N GLU A 71 -18.30 3.44 0.99
CA GLU A 71 -19.56 4.07 0.55
C GLU A 71 -20.46 3.08 -0.17
N MET A 72 -19.92 2.24 -1.05
CA MET A 72 -20.67 1.18 -1.72
C MET A 72 -21.27 0.17 -0.73
N LEU A 73 -20.54 -0.20 0.33
CA LEU A 73 -21.11 -1.02 1.41
C LEU A 73 -22.18 -0.26 2.20
N ALA A 74 -21.98 1.03 2.49
CA ALA A 74 -22.95 1.82 3.25
C ALA A 74 -24.29 1.94 2.51
N GLN A 75 -24.25 2.13 1.18
CA GLN A 75 -25.44 2.24 0.33
C GLN A 75 -26.21 0.92 0.17
N ARG A 76 -25.58 -0.21 0.46
CA ARG A 76 -26.17 -1.55 0.27
C ARG A 76 -26.08 -2.37 1.56
N PRO A 77 -26.96 -2.15 2.54
CA PRO A 77 -26.88 -2.82 3.83
C PRO A 77 -26.98 -4.35 3.75
N GLY A 78 -27.64 -4.89 2.70
CA GLY A 78 -27.76 -6.33 2.46
C GLY A 78 -26.54 -6.99 1.81
N THR A 79 -25.57 -6.23 1.29
CA THR A 79 -24.37 -6.82 0.67
C THR A 79 -23.25 -7.00 1.67
N ARG A 80 -22.61 -8.17 1.61
CA ARG A 80 -21.45 -8.52 2.44
C ARG A 80 -20.14 -7.95 1.89
N TYR A 81 -20.07 -7.77 0.57
CA TYR A 81 -18.86 -7.37 -0.15
C TYR A 81 -19.13 -6.15 -1.02
N ALA A 82 -18.13 -5.28 -1.17
CA ALA A 82 -18.07 -4.26 -2.21
C ALA A 82 -16.67 -4.22 -2.80
N ALA A 83 -16.56 -4.06 -4.11
CA ALA A 83 -15.29 -4.05 -4.81
C ALA A 83 -15.27 -2.97 -5.89
N VAL A 84 -14.11 -2.35 -6.08
CA VAL A 84 -13.83 -1.39 -7.16
C VAL A 84 -12.51 -1.78 -7.80
N THR A 85 -12.48 -1.81 -9.13
CA THR A 85 -11.28 -1.99 -9.92
C THR A 85 -10.84 -0.66 -10.52
N ASP A 86 -9.58 -0.33 -10.32
CA ASP A 86 -8.91 0.84 -10.89
C ASP A 86 -7.83 0.36 -11.87
N ILE A 87 -8.11 0.54 -13.16
CA ILE A 87 -7.26 0.12 -14.28
C ILE A 87 -6.30 1.22 -14.74
N GLU A 88 -6.42 2.42 -14.17
CA GLU A 88 -5.61 3.61 -14.50
C GLU A 88 -4.55 3.88 -13.43
N ALA A 89 -4.72 3.33 -12.22
CA ALA A 89 -3.75 3.44 -11.13
C ALA A 89 -2.34 2.94 -11.49
N GLU A 90 -2.24 1.86 -12.27
CA GLU A 90 -0.96 1.33 -12.73
C GLU A 90 -1.02 0.89 -14.21
N PRO A 91 0.06 1.09 -14.99
CA PRO A 91 0.08 0.68 -16.39
C PRO A 91 0.04 -0.85 -16.55
N ASP A 92 0.77 -1.57 -15.69
CA ASP A 92 0.97 -3.02 -15.80
C ASP A 92 0.08 -3.85 -14.84
N ALA A 93 -0.72 -3.18 -14.02
CA ALA A 93 -1.57 -3.83 -13.02
C ALA A 93 -2.94 -3.17 -12.90
N VAL A 94 -3.89 -3.94 -12.43
CA VAL A 94 -5.22 -3.48 -12.02
C VAL A 94 -5.27 -3.53 -10.50
N ILE A 95 -5.67 -2.42 -9.88
CA ILE A 95 -5.86 -2.35 -8.44
C ILE A 95 -7.30 -2.69 -8.12
N LEU A 96 -7.51 -3.78 -7.39
CA LEU A 96 -8.79 -4.17 -6.86
C LEU A 96 -8.87 -3.76 -5.39
N ALA A 97 -9.68 -2.75 -5.09
CA ALA A 97 -10.05 -2.43 -3.72
C ALA A 97 -11.27 -3.28 -3.32
N LEU A 98 -11.20 -3.93 -2.16
CA LEU A 98 -12.23 -4.81 -1.61
C LEU A 98 -12.58 -4.38 -0.19
N ALA A 99 -13.88 -4.27 0.09
CA ALA A 99 -14.40 -4.11 1.43
C ALA A 99 -15.30 -5.30 1.80
N ILE A 100 -15.10 -5.81 3.02
CA ILE A 100 -15.85 -6.91 3.60
C ILE A 100 -16.51 -6.43 4.88
N ARG A 101 -17.85 -6.48 4.92
CA ARG A 101 -18.64 -6.00 6.07
C ARG A 101 -18.25 -6.75 7.35
N GLY A 102 -17.95 -5.99 8.40
CA GLY A 102 -17.57 -6.53 9.71
C GLY A 102 -16.16 -7.14 9.77
N VAL A 103 -15.38 -7.07 8.70
CA VAL A 103 -14.01 -7.61 8.66
C VAL A 103 -12.98 -6.51 8.36
N GLY A 104 -13.14 -5.74 7.28
CA GLY A 104 -12.18 -4.70 6.91
C GLY A 104 -12.10 -4.40 5.42
N THR A 105 -11.07 -3.65 5.02
CA THR A 105 -10.76 -3.27 3.64
C THR A 105 -9.36 -3.70 3.25
N CYS A 106 -9.15 -4.12 2.00
CA CYS A 106 -7.83 -4.39 1.44
C CYS A 106 -7.74 -3.98 -0.02
N GLU A 107 -6.51 -3.82 -0.52
CA GLU A 107 -6.22 -3.67 -1.94
C GLU A 107 -5.41 -4.87 -2.44
N LEU A 108 -5.73 -5.31 -3.65
CA LEU A 108 -5.10 -6.41 -4.35
C LEU A 108 -4.54 -5.88 -5.67
N ARG A 109 -3.23 -6.04 -5.87
CA ARG A 109 -2.56 -5.71 -7.12
C ARG A 109 -2.59 -6.92 -8.05
N ILE A 110 -3.33 -6.82 -9.15
CA ILE A 110 -3.51 -7.92 -10.11
C ILE A 110 -2.73 -7.56 -11.38
N PRO A 111 -1.76 -8.39 -11.83
CA PRO A 111 -1.09 -8.15 -13.11
C PRO A 111 -2.10 -8.02 -14.25
N ARG A 112 -1.94 -7.04 -15.13
CA ARG A 112 -2.93 -6.73 -16.17
C ARG A 112 -3.17 -7.89 -17.13
N GLU A 113 -2.13 -8.68 -17.43
CA GLU A 113 -2.20 -9.91 -18.21
C GLU A 113 -3.08 -11.01 -17.56
N LYS A 114 -3.29 -10.95 -16.24
CA LYS A 114 -4.11 -11.90 -15.47
C LYS A 114 -5.49 -11.35 -15.14
N TYR A 115 -5.74 -10.08 -15.44
CA TYR A 115 -7.02 -9.44 -15.20
C TYR A 115 -7.90 -9.54 -16.44
N ASP A 116 -8.96 -10.33 -16.35
CA ASP A 116 -9.99 -10.41 -17.37
C ASP A 116 -11.32 -9.91 -16.79
N GLY A 117 -11.61 -8.63 -17.05
CA GLY A 117 -12.85 -8.00 -16.61
C GLY A 117 -14.10 -8.55 -17.30
N VAL A 118 -13.97 -9.15 -18.49
CA VAL A 118 -15.08 -9.76 -19.22
C VAL A 118 -15.40 -11.14 -18.62
N LEU A 119 -14.37 -11.93 -18.30
CA LEU A 119 -14.55 -13.20 -17.61
C LEU A 119 -15.15 -13.02 -16.21
N LEU A 120 -14.83 -11.91 -15.53
CA LEU A 120 -15.49 -11.55 -14.26
C LEU A 120 -16.98 -11.26 -14.45
N LEU A 121 -17.36 -10.53 -15.50
CA LEU A 121 -18.78 -10.29 -15.84
C LEU A 121 -19.50 -11.60 -16.18
N ASP A 122 -18.88 -12.46 -16.98
CA ASP A 122 -19.39 -13.80 -17.31
C ASP A 122 -19.61 -14.65 -16.05
N LEU A 123 -18.66 -14.62 -15.11
CA LEU A 123 -18.79 -15.34 -13.83
C LEU A 123 -19.89 -14.74 -12.96
N ILE A 124 -20.01 -13.42 -12.92
CA ILE A 124 -21.12 -12.75 -12.23
C ILE A 124 -22.43 -13.19 -12.87
N GLU A 125 -22.62 -13.12 -14.18
CA GLU A 125 -23.87 -13.54 -14.84
C GLU A 125 -24.19 -15.02 -14.57
N ARG A 126 -23.19 -15.91 -14.65
CA ARG A 126 -23.36 -17.35 -14.40
C ARG A 126 -23.68 -17.69 -12.95
N HIS A 127 -23.23 -16.89 -11.98
CA HIS A 127 -23.38 -17.19 -10.54
C HIS A 127 -24.29 -16.22 -9.76
N SER A 128 -24.67 -15.08 -10.34
CA SER A 128 -25.67 -14.15 -9.78
C SER A 128 -27.11 -14.59 -10.08
N GLY A 129 -27.30 -15.63 -10.90
CA GLY A 129 -28.59 -16.32 -11.09
C GLY A 129 -29.09 -17.11 -9.87
N THR A 130 -28.41 -17.06 -8.73
CA THR A 130 -28.90 -17.67 -7.48
C THR A 130 -29.43 -16.62 -6.49
N VAL A 131 -30.75 -16.44 -6.61
CA VAL A 131 -31.75 -16.05 -5.58
C VAL A 131 -31.55 -14.69 -4.89
N HIS A 132 -32.29 -13.67 -5.38
CA HIS A 132 -33.43 -13.11 -4.66
C HIS A 132 -34.35 -12.31 -5.61
#